data_AF-A0A4Y7T713-F1
#
_entry.id   AF-A0A4Y7T713-F1
#
_cell.length_a   1.000
_cell.length_b   1.000
_cell.length_c   1.000
_cell.angle_alpha   90.00
_cell.angle_beta   90.00
_cell.angle_gamma   90.00
#
_symmetry.space_group_name_H-M   'P 1'
#
loop_
_entity.id
_entity.type
_entity.pdbx_description
1 polymer ?
#
loop_
_entity_poly.entity_id
_entity_poly.type
_entity_poly.pdbx_seq_one_letter_code
_entity_poly.pdbx_strand_id
1 'polypeptide(L)'
;MNPDRRVSVKVSQAKKLSDEDIDRIVELLKAVFKDDPFDAMLVGGDLSLQPLQIRSTVEAAAIAGIVHIAYAPSLSQDADNQKDGTTNPGQLVGVALSFGPGQALNATMEQRAAGWDAFLGVIPESLRSWWDDYYGPLVSAGAKEAFGHDYRDRALKLSLFGVLPDHRGMGVGKARFSRY
;
A
#
# COMPACT_ATOMS: atom_id res chain seq x y z
N MET A 1 -3.85 27.33 -3.73
CA MET A 1 -2.95 26.40 -3.02
C MET A 1 -1.53 26.92 -3.20
N ASN A 2 -0.79 27.19 -2.12
CA ASN A 2 0.55 27.77 -2.21
C ASN A 2 1.56 26.67 -2.64
N PRO A 3 2.18 26.75 -3.83
CA PRO A 3 3.08 25.72 -4.35
C PRO A 3 4.38 25.54 -3.52
N ASP A 4 4.68 26.47 -2.60
CA ASP A 4 5.88 26.42 -1.76
C ASP A 4 5.64 25.87 -0.35
N ARG A 5 4.43 25.39 -0.03
CA ARG A 5 4.15 24.81 1.29
C ARG A 5 4.86 23.46 1.42
N ARG A 6 6.05 23.45 2.01
CA ARG A 6 6.72 22.24 2.49
C ARG A 6 6.26 21.91 3.91
N VAL A 7 5.93 20.65 4.16
CA VAL A 7 5.69 20.15 5.51
C VAL A 7 6.91 19.34 5.97
N SER A 8 7.19 19.39 7.28
CA SER A 8 8.17 18.47 7.87
C SER A 8 7.59 17.06 7.83
N VAL A 9 8.31 16.12 7.23
CA VAL A 9 7.86 14.73 7.07
C VAL A 9 8.89 13.82 7.71
N LYS A 10 8.42 12.93 8.58
CA LYS A 10 9.21 11.82 9.12
C LYS A 10 8.81 10.55 8.41
N VAL A 11 9.77 9.88 7.77
CA VAL A 11 9.57 8.57 7.14
C VAL A 11 10.23 7.51 8.00
N SER A 12 9.52 6.41 8.27
CA SER A 12 10.06 5.25 8.97
C SER A 12 9.65 3.96 8.28
N GLN A 13 10.55 2.97 8.26
CA GLN A 13 10.22 1.61 7.91
C GLN A 13 9.54 0.92 9.10
N ALA A 14 8.34 0.38 8.91
CA ALA A 14 7.71 -0.45 9.92
C ALA A 14 8.44 -1.80 10.02
N LYS A 15 8.76 -2.23 11.25
CA LYS A 15 9.34 -3.54 11.51
C LYS A 15 8.29 -4.62 11.75
N LYS A 16 7.14 -4.20 12.29
CA LYS A 16 5.91 -4.98 12.46
C LYS A 16 4.76 -3.97 12.42
N LEU A 17 3.62 -4.37 11.88
CA LEU A 17 2.37 -3.61 11.96
C LEU A 17 1.42 -4.31 12.94
N SER A 18 0.71 -3.53 13.75
CA SER A 18 -0.47 -4.02 14.47
C SER A 18 -1.69 -3.97 13.56
N ASP A 19 -2.79 -4.61 13.97
CA ASP A 19 -4.06 -4.56 13.25
C ASP A 19 -4.56 -3.10 13.11
N GLU A 20 -4.36 -2.27 14.15
CA GLU A 20 -4.71 -0.85 14.09
C GLU A 20 -3.84 -0.08 13.09
N ASP A 21 -2.54 -0.40 12.96
CA ASP A 21 -1.70 0.22 11.94
C ASP A 21 -2.16 -0.18 10.54
N ILE A 22 -2.54 -1.44 10.34
CA ILE A 22 -3.09 -1.94 9.07
C ILE A 22 -4.37 -1.20 8.72
N ASP A 23 -5.33 -1.12 9.64
CA ASP A 23 -6.59 -0.42 9.43
C ASP A 23 -6.35 1.06 9.07
N ARG A 24 -5.41 1.74 9.74
CA ARG A 24 -5.04 3.14 9.43
C ARG A 24 -4.41 3.28 8.05
N ILE A 25 -3.58 2.33 7.62
CA ILE A 25 -2.98 2.33 6.28
C ILE A 25 -4.05 2.08 5.22
N VAL A 26 -4.98 1.17 5.46
CA VAL A 26 -6.11 0.88 4.55
C VAL A 26 -6.97 2.13 4.38
N GLU A 27 -7.34 2.81 5.47
CA GLU A 27 -8.10 4.07 5.40
C GLU A 27 -7.35 5.17 4.66
N LEU A 28 -6.04 5.29 4.86
CA LEU A 28 -5.23 6.19 4.04
C LEU A 28 -5.31 5.83 2.55
N LEU A 29 -5.10 4.56 2.20
CA LEU A 29 -5.02 4.14 0.79
C LEU A 29 -6.37 4.26 0.08
N LYS A 30 -7.49 4.02 0.78
CA LYS A 30 -8.84 4.34 0.28
C LYS A 30 -8.98 5.81 -0.09
N ALA A 31 -8.48 6.71 0.77
CA ALA A 31 -8.53 8.14 0.49
C ALA A 31 -7.56 8.55 -0.64
N VAL A 32 -6.42 7.86 -0.78
CA VAL A 32 -5.43 8.12 -1.84
C VAL A 32 -5.98 7.75 -3.22
N PHE A 33 -6.58 6.57 -3.33
CA PHE A 33 -7.09 6.01 -4.58
C PHE A 33 -8.59 6.24 -4.77
N LYS A 34 -9.18 7.14 -3.99
CA LYS A 34 -10.55 7.57 -4.20
C LYS A 34 -10.69 8.05 -5.65
N ASP A 35 -11.69 7.49 -6.34
CA ASP A 35 -12.01 7.79 -7.74
C ASP A 35 -10.94 7.36 -8.77
N ASP A 36 -9.96 6.53 -8.40
CA ASP A 36 -9.00 5.96 -9.35
C ASP A 36 -9.66 4.81 -10.15
N PRO A 37 -9.69 4.88 -11.50
CA PRO A 37 -10.34 3.86 -12.32
C PRO A 37 -9.61 2.50 -12.29
N PHE A 38 -8.32 2.48 -11.93
CA PHE A 38 -7.56 1.25 -11.78
C PHE A 38 -8.12 0.40 -10.62
N ASP A 39 -8.50 1.04 -9.51
CA ASP A 39 -9.06 0.32 -8.36
C ASP A 39 -10.38 -0.35 -8.72
N ALA A 40 -11.24 0.32 -9.50
CA ALA A 40 -12.48 -0.27 -10.01
C ALA A 40 -12.19 -1.52 -10.86
N MET A 41 -11.13 -1.53 -11.66
CA MET A 41 -10.72 -2.71 -12.43
C MET A 41 -10.33 -3.89 -11.52
N LEU A 42 -9.57 -3.63 -10.44
CA LEU A 42 -9.10 -4.67 -9.51
C LEU A 42 -10.23 -5.38 -8.77
N VAL A 43 -11.38 -4.71 -8.61
CA VAL A 43 -12.55 -5.20 -7.87
C VAL A 43 -13.76 -5.47 -8.77
N GLY A 44 -13.58 -5.54 -10.09
CA GLY A 44 -14.65 -5.86 -11.04
C GLY A 44 -15.78 -4.83 -11.08
N GLY A 45 -15.48 -3.57 -10.75
CA GLY A 45 -16.42 -2.45 -10.71
C GLY A 45 -17.12 -2.25 -9.37
N ASP A 46 -17.03 -3.19 -8.43
CA ASP A 46 -17.64 -3.07 -7.10
C ASP A 46 -16.65 -2.45 -6.10
N LEU A 47 -16.67 -1.12 -6.02
CA LEU A 47 -15.80 -0.36 -5.11
C LEU A 47 -16.05 -0.66 -3.63
N SER A 48 -17.15 -1.33 -3.25
CA SER A 48 -17.34 -1.77 -1.85
C SER A 48 -16.31 -2.82 -1.41
N LEU A 49 -15.67 -3.51 -2.38
CA LEU A 49 -14.63 -4.52 -2.14
C LEU A 49 -13.22 -3.93 -2.12
N GLN A 50 -13.04 -2.66 -2.49
CA GLN A 50 -11.75 -1.97 -2.49
C GLN A 50 -11.03 -2.05 -1.13
N PRO A 51 -11.69 -1.84 0.04
CA PRO A 51 -11.03 -1.96 1.33
C PRO A 51 -10.44 -3.35 1.58
N LEU A 52 -11.13 -4.42 1.14
CA LEU A 52 -10.63 -5.79 1.29
C LEU A 52 -9.43 -6.05 0.39
N GLN A 53 -9.47 -5.59 -0.86
CA GLN A 53 -8.36 -5.71 -1.80
C GLN A 53 -7.12 -4.95 -1.29
N ILE A 54 -7.29 -3.72 -0.84
CA ILE A 54 -6.22 -2.91 -0.26
C ILE A 54 -5.66 -3.60 0.99
N ARG A 55 -6.53 -4.04 1.91
CA ARG A 55 -6.13 -4.75 3.13
C ARG A 55 -5.30 -5.98 2.81
N SER A 56 -5.70 -6.80 1.84
CA SER A 56 -4.93 -7.97 1.43
C SER A 56 -3.49 -7.62 1.01
N THR A 57 -3.29 -6.48 0.36
CA THR A 57 -1.97 -6.01 -0.07
C THR A 57 -1.15 -5.48 1.12
N VAL A 58 -1.78 -4.78 2.06
CA VAL A 58 -1.14 -4.28 3.28
C VAL A 58 -0.68 -5.45 4.16
N GLU A 59 -1.54 -6.44 4.39
CA GLU A 59 -1.28 -7.65 5.18
C GLU A 59 -0.12 -8.47 4.57
N ALA A 60 -0.15 -8.70 3.25
CA ALA A 60 0.95 -9.39 2.58
C ALA A 60 2.29 -8.63 2.70
N ALA A 61 2.25 -7.30 2.67
CA ALA A 61 3.43 -6.46 2.87
C ALA A 61 3.89 -6.42 4.34
N ALA A 62 2.98 -6.59 5.31
CA ALA A 62 3.31 -6.72 6.73
C ALA A 62 4.10 -8.00 7.02
N ILE A 63 3.83 -9.08 6.27
CA ILE A 63 4.48 -10.39 6.44
C ILE A 63 5.87 -10.45 5.80
N ALA A 64 5.99 -10.07 4.53
CA ALA A 64 7.25 -10.24 3.78
C ALA A 64 7.65 -9.03 2.94
N GLY A 65 6.91 -7.93 3.06
CA GLY A 65 7.19 -6.69 2.35
C GLY A 65 8.11 -5.76 3.13
N ILE A 66 8.33 -4.61 2.53
CA ILE A 66 9.00 -3.47 3.13
C ILE A 66 7.98 -2.33 3.13
N VAL A 67 7.50 -2.01 4.32
CA VAL A 67 6.50 -0.97 4.55
C VAL A 67 7.18 0.29 5.04
N HIS A 68 7.10 1.36 4.27
CA HIS A 68 7.49 2.69 4.72
C HIS A 68 6.28 3.55 4.97
N ILE A 69 6.25 4.23 6.11
CA ILE A 69 5.16 5.12 6.52
C ILE A 69 5.71 6.53 6.65
N ALA A 70 4.99 7.49 6.08
CA ALA A 70 5.27 8.91 6.20
C ALA A 70 4.29 9.55 7.19
N TYR A 71 4.85 10.26 8.17
CA TYR A 71 4.11 11.05 9.14
C TYR A 71 4.43 12.54 8.96
N ALA A 72 3.41 13.38 9.14
CA ALA A 72 3.54 14.83 9.17
C ALA A 72 2.78 15.41 10.37
N PRO A 73 3.11 16.63 10.84
CA PRO A 73 2.28 17.32 11.81
C PRO A 73 0.83 17.39 11.35
N SER A 74 -0.13 17.24 12.28
CA SER A 74 -1.54 17.36 11.94
C SER A 74 -1.82 18.74 11.33
N LEU A 75 -2.61 18.77 10.25
CA LEU A 75 -3.10 20.02 9.67
C LEU A 75 -4.33 20.56 10.43
N SER A 76 -4.99 19.74 11.25
CA SER A 76 -6.10 20.15 12.12
C SER A 76 -5.62 20.49 13.52
N GLN A 77 -6.10 21.61 14.07
CA GLN A 77 -5.79 22.09 15.43
C GLN A 77 -6.39 21.20 16.53
N ASP A 78 -7.33 20.32 16.20
CA ASP A 78 -8.01 19.44 17.16
C ASP A 78 -7.19 18.20 17.57
N ALA A 79 -6.10 17.89 16.85
CA ALA A 79 -5.30 16.69 17.05
C ALA A 79 -4.21 16.82 18.14
N ASP A 80 -4.01 18.02 18.70
CA ASP A 80 -2.97 18.31 19.70
C ASP A 80 -3.35 17.90 21.13
N ASN A 81 -4.54 17.33 21.34
CA ASN A 81 -5.06 16.96 22.67
C ASN A 81 -4.84 15.49 23.06
N GLN A 82 -3.75 14.85 22.61
CA GLN A 82 -3.37 13.53 23.14
C GLN A 82 -2.42 13.69 24.34
N LYS A 83 -3.04 13.81 25.53
CA LYS A 83 -2.37 13.75 26.84
C LYS A 83 -2.01 12.31 27.18
N ASP A 84 -0.92 11.81 26.62
CA ASP A 84 -0.12 10.81 27.34
C ASP A 84 1.28 10.83 26.77
N GLY A 85 2.32 10.64 27.60
CA GLY A 85 3.74 10.90 27.30
C GLY A 85 4.39 10.06 26.20
N THR A 86 3.60 9.51 25.28
CA THR A 86 4.02 8.87 24.04
C THR A 86 4.29 9.93 22.97
N THR A 87 5.41 9.80 22.27
CA THR A 87 5.78 10.71 21.18
C THR A 87 4.73 10.56 20.08
N ASN A 88 3.81 11.52 19.94
CA ASN A 88 2.83 11.50 18.86
C ASN A 88 3.60 11.51 17.52
N PRO A 89 3.57 10.43 16.72
CA PRO A 89 4.37 10.35 15.50
C PRO A 89 3.93 11.38 14.44
N GLY A 90 2.81 12.07 14.66
CA GLY A 90 2.13 12.92 13.71
C GLY A 90 1.00 12.18 13.01
N GLN A 91 0.30 12.86 12.12
CA GLN A 91 -0.68 12.26 11.24
C GLN A 91 0.03 11.36 10.23
N LEU A 92 -0.50 10.15 10.01
CA LEU A 92 -0.09 9.27 8.93
C LEU A 92 -0.60 9.87 7.60
N VAL A 93 0.32 10.25 6.71
CA VAL A 93 0.01 11.00 5.48
C VAL A 93 0.49 10.34 4.19
N GLY A 94 1.27 9.26 4.29
CA GLY A 94 1.63 8.46 3.13
C GLY A 94 2.22 7.11 3.50
N VAL A 95 2.26 6.22 2.52
CA VAL A 95 2.78 4.86 2.65
C VAL A 95 3.41 4.38 1.35
N ALA A 96 4.43 3.54 1.43
CA ALA A 96 4.99 2.79 0.33
C ALA A 96 5.12 1.31 0.73
N LEU A 97 4.48 0.42 -0.03
CA LEU A 97 4.49 -1.02 0.14
C LEU A 97 5.31 -1.65 -0.97
N SER A 98 6.45 -2.25 -0.63
CA SER A 98 7.33 -2.88 -1.62
C SER A 98 7.66 -4.32 -1.25
N PHE A 99 8.09 -5.11 -2.21
CA PHE A 99 8.61 -6.47 -2.02
C PHE A 99 10.01 -6.56 -2.59
N GLY A 100 10.97 -7.00 -1.78
CA GLY A 100 12.37 -7.11 -2.17
C GLY A 100 12.65 -8.30 -3.11
N PRO A 101 13.93 -8.53 -3.46
CA PRO A 101 14.34 -9.70 -4.20
C PRO A 101 13.87 -11.01 -3.53
N GLY A 102 13.39 -11.95 -4.34
CA GLY A 102 12.82 -13.23 -3.89
C GLY A 102 11.44 -13.14 -3.24
N GLN A 103 10.91 -11.93 -3.00
CA GLN A 103 9.59 -11.72 -2.41
C GLN A 103 8.59 -11.22 -3.46
N ALA A 104 7.32 -11.56 -3.28
CA ALA A 104 6.23 -11.05 -4.10
C ALA A 104 4.93 -10.97 -3.29
N LEU A 105 3.98 -10.19 -3.82
CA LEU A 105 2.63 -10.10 -3.30
C LEU A 105 1.92 -11.46 -3.43
N ASN A 106 1.31 -11.94 -2.34
CA ASN A 106 0.51 -13.17 -2.28
C ASN A 106 1.25 -14.44 -2.75
N ALA A 107 2.57 -14.49 -2.58
CA ALA A 107 3.42 -15.60 -3.00
C ALA A 107 3.35 -16.80 -2.05
N THR A 108 3.18 -16.57 -0.74
CA THR A 108 3.12 -17.63 0.27
C THR A 108 1.69 -17.92 0.71
N MET A 109 1.47 -19.11 1.29
CA MET A 109 0.18 -19.44 1.92
C MET A 109 -0.14 -18.50 3.08
N GLU A 110 0.86 -18.11 3.85
CA GLU A 110 0.70 -17.18 4.99
C GLU A 110 0.21 -15.80 4.52
N GLN A 111 0.82 -15.23 3.47
CA GLN A 111 0.36 -13.96 2.88
C GLN A 111 -1.06 -14.06 2.34
N ARG A 112 -1.39 -15.18 1.69
CA ARG A 112 -2.71 -15.38 1.11
C ARG A 112 -3.80 -15.47 2.18
N ALA A 113 -3.55 -16.28 3.21
CA ALA A 113 -4.47 -16.45 4.34
C ALA A 113 -4.69 -15.15 5.14
N ALA A 114 -3.71 -14.23 5.15
CA ALA A 114 -3.81 -12.97 5.88
C ALA A 114 -4.81 -11.96 5.27
N GLY A 115 -5.22 -12.14 4.00
CA GLY A 115 -6.29 -11.30 3.46
C GLY A 115 -6.67 -11.57 2.01
N TRP A 116 -5.77 -12.14 1.19
CA TRP A 116 -6.08 -12.44 -0.20
C TRP A 116 -7.21 -13.48 -0.32
N ASP A 117 -7.17 -14.53 0.49
CA ASP A 117 -8.19 -15.58 0.46
C ASP A 117 -9.56 -15.06 0.89
N ALA A 118 -9.60 -14.10 1.82
CA ALA A 118 -10.84 -13.43 2.22
C ALA A 118 -11.42 -12.57 1.09
N PHE A 119 -10.58 -11.81 0.38
CA PHE A 119 -10.99 -11.05 -0.81
C PHE A 119 -11.47 -11.99 -1.92
N LEU A 120 -10.69 -13.02 -2.24
CA LEU A 120 -11.07 -14.01 -3.23
C LEU A 120 -12.38 -14.72 -2.84
N GLY A 121 -12.62 -14.96 -1.55
CA GLY A 121 -13.84 -15.63 -1.05
C GLY A 121 -15.14 -14.86 -1.29
N VAL A 122 -15.08 -13.54 -1.50
CA VAL A 122 -16.28 -12.69 -1.66
C VAL A 122 -16.49 -12.18 -3.08
N ILE A 123 -15.47 -12.21 -3.94
CA ILE A 123 -15.60 -11.76 -5.33
C ILE A 123 -16.36 -12.78 -6.20
N PRO A 124 -17.01 -12.33 -7.29
CA PRO A 124 -17.58 -13.22 -8.29
C PRO A 124 -16.51 -14.11 -8.94
N GLU A 125 -16.91 -15.31 -9.37
CA GLU A 125 -16.01 -16.28 -10.01
C GLU A 125 -15.33 -15.71 -11.26
N SER A 126 -16.04 -14.91 -12.06
CA SER A 126 -15.45 -14.26 -13.24
C SER A 126 -14.28 -13.33 -12.89
N LEU A 127 -14.35 -12.62 -11.75
CA LEU A 127 -13.26 -11.76 -11.29
C LEU A 127 -12.12 -12.59 -10.70
N ARG A 128 -12.43 -13.69 -10.00
CA ARG A 128 -11.43 -14.66 -9.53
C ARG A 128 -10.62 -15.23 -10.70
N SER A 129 -11.29 -15.76 -11.73
CA SER A 129 -10.63 -16.26 -12.94
C SER A 129 -9.85 -15.16 -13.66
N TRP A 130 -10.35 -13.92 -13.67
CA TRP A 130 -9.58 -12.80 -14.21
C TRP A 130 -8.27 -12.57 -13.44
N TRP A 131 -8.27 -12.67 -12.11
CA TRP A 131 -7.04 -12.57 -11.31
C TRP A 131 -6.08 -13.74 -11.54
N ASP A 132 -6.58 -14.97 -11.43
CA ASP A 132 -5.77 -16.19 -11.41
C ASP A 132 -5.32 -16.63 -12.80
N ASP A 133 -6.21 -16.57 -13.79
CA ASP A 133 -5.98 -17.13 -15.12
C ASP A 133 -5.53 -16.09 -16.15
N TYR A 134 -5.81 -14.80 -15.92
CA TYR A 134 -5.49 -13.74 -16.87
C TYR A 134 -4.47 -12.74 -16.34
N TYR A 135 -4.80 -11.92 -15.34
CA TYR A 135 -3.99 -10.78 -14.94
C TYR A 135 -2.64 -11.19 -14.34
N GLY A 136 -2.64 -12.10 -13.37
CA GLY A 136 -1.40 -12.62 -12.77
C GLY A 136 -0.47 -13.26 -13.81
N PRO A 137 -0.96 -14.21 -14.64
CA PRO A 137 -0.19 -14.80 -15.72
C PRO A 137 0.30 -13.79 -16.75
N LEU A 138 -0.53 -12.82 -17.17
CA LEU A 138 -0.16 -11.79 -18.13
C LEU A 138 1.02 -10.94 -17.62
N VAL A 139 0.95 -10.48 -16.37
CA VAL A 139 2.04 -9.69 -15.75
C VAL A 139 3.33 -10.51 -15.66
N SER A 140 3.23 -11.77 -15.26
CA SER A 140 4.40 -12.64 -15.11
C SER A 140 5.05 -13.00 -16.46
N ALA A 141 4.23 -13.40 -17.43
CA ALA A 141 4.68 -13.78 -18.77
C ALA A 141 5.27 -12.58 -19.52
N GLY A 142 4.62 -11.42 -19.47
CA GLY A 142 5.12 -10.20 -20.11
C GLY A 142 6.48 -9.75 -19.54
N ALA A 143 6.66 -9.82 -18.21
CA ALA A 143 7.94 -9.53 -17.59
C ALA A 143 9.04 -10.51 -18.03
N LYS A 144 8.70 -11.80 -18.10
CA LYS A 144 9.62 -12.85 -18.54
C LYS A 144 10.03 -12.70 -20.00
N GLU A 145 9.09 -12.37 -20.89
CA GLU A 145 9.35 -12.15 -22.31
C GLU A 145 10.26 -10.93 -22.53
N ALA A 146 9.99 -9.83 -21.81
CA ALA A 146 10.75 -8.60 -21.98
C ALA A 146 12.15 -8.64 -21.33
N PHE A 147 12.29 -9.29 -20.17
CA PHE A 147 13.50 -9.16 -19.32
C PHE A 147 14.17 -10.48 -18.95
N GLY A 148 13.62 -11.62 -19.34
CA GLY A 148 14.11 -12.95 -18.98
C GLY A 148 13.54 -13.48 -17.66
N HIS A 149 13.89 -14.73 -17.36
CA HIS A 149 13.22 -15.53 -16.31
C HIS A 149 13.45 -15.05 -14.87
N ASP A 150 14.60 -14.45 -14.56
CA ASP A 150 15.04 -14.17 -13.19
C ASP A 150 15.03 -12.67 -12.85
N TYR A 151 14.69 -11.82 -13.81
CA TYR A 151 14.79 -10.36 -13.65
C TYR A 151 13.84 -9.83 -12.58
N ARG A 152 12.56 -10.26 -12.63
CA ARG A 152 11.53 -9.85 -11.67
C ARG A 152 11.83 -10.36 -10.25
N ASP A 153 12.49 -11.50 -10.13
CA ASP A 153 12.84 -12.08 -8.83
C ASP A 153 14.00 -11.36 -8.16
N ARG A 154 14.86 -10.69 -8.93
CA ARG A 154 15.96 -9.87 -8.40
C ARG A 154 15.58 -8.39 -8.18
N ALA A 155 14.38 -8.00 -8.57
CA ALA A 155 13.93 -6.60 -8.53
C ALA A 155 13.22 -6.24 -7.21
N LEU A 156 13.38 -4.98 -6.78
CA LEU A 156 12.49 -4.35 -5.82
C LEU A 156 11.20 -3.95 -6.53
N LYS A 157 10.06 -4.43 -6.04
CA LYS A 157 8.74 -4.22 -6.64
C LYS A 157 7.88 -3.36 -5.73
N LEU A 158 7.53 -2.16 -6.18
CA LEU A 158 6.58 -1.29 -5.49
C LEU A 158 5.16 -1.72 -5.86
N SER A 159 4.38 -2.19 -4.87
CA SER A 159 3.01 -2.65 -5.10
C SER A 159 1.99 -1.53 -4.92
N LEU A 160 2.06 -0.79 -3.81
CA LEU A 160 1.21 0.38 -3.57
C LEU A 160 2.04 1.53 -3.02
N PHE A 161 1.72 2.74 -3.47
CA PHE A 161 2.31 3.98 -3.00
C PHE A 161 1.27 5.07 -2.99
N GLY A 162 1.18 5.79 -1.86
CA GLY A 162 0.15 6.78 -1.67
C GLY A 162 0.56 7.92 -0.76
N VAL A 163 0.13 9.12 -1.11
CA VAL A 163 0.17 10.31 -0.26
C VAL A 163 -1.21 10.93 -0.26
N LEU A 164 -1.73 11.26 0.93
CA LEU A 164 -3.04 11.90 1.08
C LEU A 164 -3.16 13.14 0.18
N PRO A 165 -4.31 13.36 -0.49
CA PRO A 165 -4.49 14.48 -1.42
C PRO A 165 -4.02 15.84 -0.88
N ASP A 166 -4.37 16.17 0.36
CA ASP A 166 -4.04 17.46 0.99
C ASP A 166 -2.55 17.62 1.34
N HIS A 167 -1.75 16.57 1.18
CA HIS A 167 -0.31 16.56 1.43
C HIS A 167 0.52 16.35 0.14
N ARG A 168 -0.14 16.26 -1.02
CA ARG A 168 0.52 16.17 -2.33
C ARG A 168 1.18 17.50 -2.69
N GLY A 169 2.27 17.45 -3.47
CA GLY A 169 3.06 18.63 -3.84
C GLY A 169 3.91 19.21 -2.70
N MET A 170 3.77 18.72 -1.46
CA MET A 170 4.49 19.25 -0.29
C MET A 170 5.80 18.52 0.02
N GLY A 171 6.27 17.67 -0.91
CA GLY A 171 7.52 16.93 -0.79
C GLY A 171 7.42 15.59 -0.04
N VAL A 172 6.23 15.14 0.40
CA VAL A 172 6.06 13.85 1.12
C VAL A 172 6.59 12.67 0.31
N GLY A 173 6.21 12.55 -0.97
CA GLY A 173 6.70 11.47 -1.83
C GLY A 173 8.19 11.57 -2.19
N LYS A 174 8.79 12.75 -2.01
CA LYS A 174 10.23 12.99 -2.20
C LYS A 174 11.01 12.84 -0.89
N ALA A 175 10.32 12.84 0.25
CA ALA A 175 10.95 12.66 1.55
C ALA A 175 11.72 11.34 1.49
N ARG A 176 13.01 11.42 1.82
CA ARG A 176 13.92 10.30 1.61
C ARG A 176 13.43 9.10 2.42
N PHE A 177 12.99 8.06 1.71
CA PHE A 177 13.06 6.67 2.17
C PHE A 177 14.54 6.31 2.29
N SER A 178 15.21 6.90 3.28
CA SER A 178 16.66 6.87 3.39
C SER A 178 17.08 5.54 4.02
N ARG A 179 17.94 4.82 3.27
CA ARG A 179 18.72 3.62 3.62
C ARG A 179 18.05 2.27 3.30
N TYR A 180 18.28 1.81 2.07
CA TYR A 180 18.85 0.49 1.86
C TYR A 180 20.36 0.65 1.69
#